data_AF-A0A2A4JAR5-F1
#
_entry.id   AF-A0A2A4JAR5-F1
#
_cell.length_a   1.000
_cell.length_b   1.000
_cell.length_c   1.000
_cell.angle_alpha   90.00
_cell.angle_beta   90.00
_cell.angle_gamma   90.00
#
_symmetry.space_group_name_H-M   'P 1'
#
loop_
_entity.id
_entity.type
_entity.pdbx_description
1 polymer ?
#
loop_
_entity_poly.entity_id
_entity_poly.type
_entity_poly.pdbx_seq_one_letter_code
_entity_poly.pdbx_strand_id
1 'polypeptide(L)'
;MLRHKIIILFLSGYCLTIEVLNLDEGSDCEWNNVTGKCVKYIYNCLSTLIDIPEKNYAPICHFAAKEPVVCCTDCKLNDTRNVIFDKNLGFIQKTKSRVQNKCLEYIHRFDYTCKTGMGVSLYRKFNEEENCYDMKLGYSAGGYGGVDAVRQQYPHMALLGYGPDITSADWLCCGSIISEKFILTAGHCLSSSTVGKVKYIALGILKRTDPQELWQKYYVKTAIPHPEYKPPSKYHDIALLETDRTIHFSYDVLPACLHVVGLPYYNLYATGWGALGHRRELADTLQAVYVSQYSEEECMKQYPVHRHLKYGYNHTIQMCYGDRDEPKDTCE
;
A
#
# COMPACT_ATOMS: atom_id res chain seq x y z
N MET A 1 -10.69 49.69 11.54
CA MET A 1 -11.00 48.85 10.37
C MET A 1 -12.33 48.15 10.60
N LEU A 2 -13.31 48.32 9.71
CA LEU A 2 -14.62 47.67 9.82
C LEU A 2 -14.54 46.21 9.35
N ARG A 3 -14.54 45.25 10.28
CA ARG A 3 -14.69 43.82 9.97
C ARG A 3 -16.11 43.53 9.51
N HIS A 4 -16.27 43.00 8.30
CA HIS A 4 -17.58 42.64 7.75
C HIS A 4 -17.82 41.15 8.01
N LYS A 5 -18.92 40.82 8.70
CA LYS A 5 -19.35 39.42 8.92
C LYS A 5 -20.30 39.02 7.79
N ILE A 6 -19.91 38.06 6.97
CA ILE A 6 -20.80 37.47 5.97
C ILE A 6 -21.53 36.29 6.61
N ILE A 7 -22.85 36.32 6.60
CA ILE A 7 -23.72 35.23 7.07
C ILE A 7 -24.15 34.41 5.86
N ILE A 8 -23.69 33.16 5.78
CA ILE A 8 -24.16 32.21 4.76
C ILE A 8 -25.21 31.31 5.42
N LEU A 9 -26.48 31.51 5.04
CA LEU A 9 -27.60 30.68 5.48
C LEU A 9 -27.67 29.42 4.60
N PHE A 10 -27.31 28.26 5.16
CA PHE A 10 -27.70 26.98 4.59
C PHE A 10 -29.07 26.57 5.13
N LEU A 11 -29.90 25.93 4.30
CA LEU A 11 -31.28 25.49 4.58
C LEU A 11 -31.43 24.52 5.77
N SER A 12 -30.34 24.20 6.49
CA SER A 12 -30.33 23.40 7.71
C SER A 12 -29.75 24.19 8.90
N GLY A 13 -30.44 25.23 9.37
CA GLY A 13 -30.39 25.77 10.74
C GLY A 13 -29.04 26.21 11.37
N TYR A 14 -27.90 26.03 10.72
CA TYR A 14 -26.57 26.37 11.24
C TYR A 14 -26.06 27.63 10.55
N CYS A 15 -25.97 28.70 11.32
CA CYS A 15 -25.35 29.96 10.90
C CYS A 15 -23.82 29.81 11.00
N LEU A 16 -23.15 29.54 9.89
CA LEU A 16 -21.67 29.57 9.82
C LEU A 16 -21.24 31.03 9.66
N THR A 17 -20.68 31.61 10.72
CA THR A 17 -20.04 32.93 10.65
C THR A 17 -18.62 32.76 10.12
N ILE A 18 -18.37 33.19 8.89
CA ILE A 18 -17.04 33.19 8.30
C ILE A 18 -16.52 34.63 8.30
N GLU A 19 -15.34 34.83 8.87
CA GLU A 19 -14.68 36.13 8.94
C GLU A 19 -13.96 36.42 7.61
N VAL A 20 -14.24 37.59 7.01
CA VAL A 20 -13.56 38.06 5.78
C VAL A 20 -12.69 39.27 6.12
N LEU A 21 -11.39 39.16 5.87
CA LEU A 21 -10.38 40.15 6.29
C LEU A 21 -10.14 41.26 5.26
N ASN A 22 -10.57 41.08 4.01
CA ASN A 22 -10.30 41.95 2.86
C ASN A 22 -8.79 42.21 2.65
N LEU A 23 -8.00 41.14 2.65
CA LEU A 23 -6.56 41.16 2.42
C LEU A 23 -6.23 40.48 1.09
N ASP A 24 -5.31 41.06 0.32
CA ASP A 24 -4.83 40.50 -0.95
C ASP A 24 -3.93 39.27 -0.74
N GLU A 25 -3.80 38.44 -1.76
CA GLU A 25 -2.87 37.30 -1.77
C GLU A 25 -1.43 37.75 -1.43
N GLY A 26 -0.75 37.00 -0.56
CA GLY A 26 0.60 37.28 -0.07
C GLY A 26 0.67 38.24 1.13
N SER A 27 -0.44 38.90 1.47
CA SER A 27 -0.53 39.79 2.64
C SER A 27 -0.41 39.02 3.95
N ASP A 28 0.16 39.68 4.96
CA ASP A 28 0.22 39.13 6.31
C ASP A 28 -1.17 39.16 6.95
N CYS A 29 -1.51 38.09 7.65
CA CYS A 29 -2.78 37.93 8.34
C CYS A 29 -2.54 37.31 9.73
N GLU A 30 -3.55 37.34 10.58
CA GLU A 30 -3.46 36.80 11.93
C GLU A 30 -4.67 35.92 12.22
N TRP A 31 -4.41 34.74 12.78
CA TRP A 31 -5.45 33.82 13.21
C TRP A 31 -5.07 33.17 14.53
N ASN A 32 -5.93 33.32 15.55
CA ASN A 32 -5.69 32.83 16.92
C ASN A 32 -4.35 33.27 17.52
N ASN A 33 -3.97 34.55 17.35
CA ASN A 33 -2.69 35.14 17.76
C ASN A 33 -1.44 34.55 17.07
N VAL A 34 -1.64 33.79 16.00
CA VAL A 34 -0.56 33.23 15.19
C VAL A 34 -0.48 33.99 13.88
N THR A 35 0.73 34.42 13.52
CA THR A 35 1.00 35.12 12.27
C THR A 35 0.91 34.16 11.10
N GLY A 36 0.30 34.61 10.01
CA GLY A 36 0.09 33.83 8.80
C GLY A 36 0.15 34.67 7.53
N LYS A 37 -0.03 34.00 6.40
CA LYS A 37 -0.13 34.63 5.08
C LYS A 37 -1.41 34.28 4.36
N CYS A 38 -1.97 35.25 3.66
CA CYS A 38 -3.09 35.05 2.75
C CYS A 38 -2.63 34.26 1.53
N VAL A 39 -3.05 33.01 1.41
CA VAL A 39 -2.64 32.13 0.32
C VAL A 39 -3.82 31.69 -0.52
N LYS A 40 -3.59 31.66 -1.84
CA LYS A 40 -4.53 31.07 -2.77
C LYS A 40 -4.47 29.55 -2.65
N TYR A 41 -5.64 28.93 -2.73
CA TYR A 41 -5.89 27.49 -2.59
C TYR A 41 -5.66 26.96 -1.17
N ILE A 42 -6.71 26.33 -0.64
CA ILE A 42 -6.70 25.67 0.67
C ILE A 42 -5.56 24.64 0.80
N TYR A 43 -5.14 24.02 -0.31
CA TYR A 43 -4.07 23.03 -0.33
C TYR A 43 -2.69 23.62 -0.01
N ASN A 44 -2.43 24.90 -0.32
CA ASN A 44 -1.18 25.57 0.05
C ASN A 44 -1.06 25.83 1.56
N CYS A 45 -2.10 25.50 2.31
CA CYS A 45 -2.16 25.56 3.75
C CYS A 45 -2.48 24.18 4.35
N LEU A 46 -1.45 23.44 4.72
CA LEU A 46 -1.54 22.08 5.24
C LEU A 46 -2.38 21.98 6.52
N SER A 47 -2.33 23.00 7.38
CA SER A 47 -3.15 23.08 8.59
C SER A 47 -4.64 22.91 8.32
N THR A 48 -5.14 23.36 7.16
CA THR A 48 -6.56 23.30 6.80
C THR A 48 -7.10 21.86 6.73
N LEU A 49 -6.23 20.88 6.53
CA LEU A 49 -6.58 19.45 6.50
C LEU A 49 -7.00 18.91 7.87
N ILE A 50 -6.52 19.52 8.96
CA ILE A 50 -6.94 19.23 10.34
C ILE A 50 -8.21 20.03 10.67
N ASP A 51 -8.26 21.30 10.25
CA ASP A 51 -9.31 22.24 10.62
C ASP A 51 -10.69 21.93 10.03
N ILE A 52 -10.74 21.56 8.74
CA ILE A 52 -12.01 21.35 8.03
C ILE A 52 -12.82 20.21 8.69
N PRO A 53 -12.24 19.03 8.99
CA PRO A 53 -12.94 17.99 9.75
C PRO A 53 -13.44 18.46 11.13
N GLU A 54 -12.67 19.31 11.82
CA GLU A 54 -13.00 19.84 13.15
C GLU A 54 -13.96 21.04 13.10
N LYS A 55 -14.35 21.49 11.90
CA LYS A 55 -15.16 22.70 11.67
C LYS A 55 -14.50 23.98 12.20
N ASN A 56 -13.17 24.00 12.31
CA ASN A 56 -12.38 25.14 12.78
C ASN A 56 -11.82 25.94 11.60
N TYR A 57 -12.68 26.65 10.86
CA TYR A 57 -12.28 27.26 9.59
C TYR A 57 -11.37 28.48 9.76
N ALA A 58 -10.26 28.50 9.02
CA ALA A 58 -9.40 29.67 8.91
C ALA A 58 -10.17 30.90 8.36
N PRO A 59 -9.83 32.13 8.80
CA PRO A 59 -10.39 33.35 8.23
C PRO A 59 -10.14 33.43 6.73
N ILE A 60 -11.12 33.93 5.99
CA ILE A 60 -10.98 34.19 4.56
C ILE A 60 -10.33 35.57 4.41
N CYS A 61 -9.19 35.64 3.76
CA CYS A 61 -8.57 36.92 3.39
C CYS A 61 -9.42 37.67 2.37
N HIS A 62 -9.72 37.03 1.23
CA HIS A 62 -10.67 37.52 0.24
C HIS A 62 -11.16 36.37 -0.64
N PHE A 63 -12.06 36.66 -1.59
CA PHE A 63 -12.43 35.72 -2.65
C PHE A 63 -11.77 36.12 -3.97
N ALA A 64 -10.96 35.23 -4.54
CA ALA A 64 -10.43 35.36 -5.89
C ALA A 64 -11.40 34.63 -6.85
N ALA A 65 -12.32 35.38 -7.46
CA ALA A 65 -13.45 34.83 -8.21
C ALA A 65 -14.36 33.91 -7.36
N LYS A 66 -14.30 32.59 -7.55
CA LYS A 66 -15.06 31.59 -6.76
C LYS A 66 -14.19 30.83 -5.76
N GLU A 67 -12.92 31.19 -5.64
CA GLU A 67 -11.95 30.50 -4.79
C GLU A 67 -11.66 31.33 -3.54
N PRO A 68 -11.77 30.77 -2.33
CA PRO A 68 -11.40 31.47 -1.11
C PRO A 68 -9.86 31.55 -1.01
N VAL A 69 -9.36 32.75 -0.74
CA VAL A 69 -7.99 32.99 -0.26
C VAL A 69 -8.06 32.97 1.26
N VAL A 70 -7.32 32.09 1.90
CA VAL A 70 -7.42 31.84 3.35
C VAL A 70 -6.17 32.30 4.08
N CYS A 71 -6.33 32.71 5.34
CA CYS A 71 -5.22 33.03 6.22
C CYS A 71 -4.52 31.75 6.69
N CYS A 72 -3.30 31.50 6.21
CA CYS A 72 -2.54 30.31 6.54
C CYS A 72 -1.45 30.58 7.58
N THR A 73 -1.48 29.84 8.69
CA THR A 73 -0.53 29.98 9.80
C THR A 73 0.61 28.94 9.78
N ASP A 74 0.79 28.25 8.64
CA ASP A 74 1.87 27.28 8.46
C ASP A 74 3.22 27.99 8.26
N CYS A 75 4.27 27.52 8.95
CA CYS A 75 5.63 28.08 8.82
C CYS A 75 6.18 27.93 7.39
N LYS A 76 5.84 26.83 6.72
CA LYS A 76 6.23 26.56 5.33
C LYS A 76 5.02 26.35 4.45
N LEU A 77 4.82 27.27 3.52
CA LEU A 77 3.85 27.11 2.45
C LEU A 77 4.40 26.11 1.42
N ASN A 78 3.72 24.98 1.25
CA ASN A 78 4.09 23.95 0.28
C ASN A 78 3.02 23.87 -0.82
N ASP A 79 3.46 23.84 -2.08
CA ASP A 79 2.56 23.51 -3.20
C ASP A 79 2.18 22.04 -3.16
N THR A 80 0.98 21.77 -2.65
CA THR A 80 0.44 20.43 -2.46
C THR A 80 -0.52 20.01 -3.57
N ARG A 81 -0.53 20.70 -4.72
CA ARG A 81 -1.33 20.26 -5.89
C ARG A 81 -0.97 18.85 -6.34
N ASN A 82 0.26 18.42 -6.04
CA ASN A 82 0.75 17.07 -6.27
C ASN A 82 0.75 16.21 -4.99
N VAL A 83 0.13 16.63 -3.90
CA VAL A 83 0.08 15.90 -2.62
C VAL A 83 -1.37 15.56 -2.30
N ILE A 84 -1.67 14.27 -2.15
CA ILE A 84 -2.97 13.82 -1.66
C ILE A 84 -2.83 13.61 -0.16
N PHE A 85 -3.76 14.17 0.61
CA PHE A 85 -3.86 13.89 2.03
C PHE A 85 -4.80 12.71 2.26
N ASP A 86 -4.27 11.61 2.79
CA ASP A 86 -5.06 10.48 3.26
C ASP A 86 -5.08 10.48 4.79
N LYS A 87 -6.25 10.27 5.39
CA LYS A 87 -6.40 10.27 6.85
C LYS A 87 -5.64 9.13 7.55
N ASN A 88 -5.27 8.08 6.82
CA ASN A 88 -4.54 6.93 7.33
C ASN A 88 -3.07 6.89 6.84
N LEU A 89 -2.75 7.57 5.73
CA LEU A 89 -1.42 7.49 5.08
C LEU A 89 -0.68 8.83 4.99
N GLY A 90 -1.30 9.92 5.44
CA GLY A 90 -0.71 11.25 5.47
C GLY A 90 -0.52 11.87 4.09
N PHE A 91 0.61 12.56 3.90
CA PHE A 91 0.91 13.29 2.66
C PHE A 91 1.51 12.37 1.60
N ILE A 92 0.76 12.16 0.53
CA ILE A 92 1.15 11.30 -0.58
C ILE A 92 1.50 12.16 -1.80
N GLN A 93 2.78 12.25 -2.14
CA GLN A 93 3.21 12.90 -3.37
C GLN A 93 2.86 12.04 -4.60
N LYS A 94 2.02 12.55 -5.50
CA LYS A 94 1.86 12.06 -6.87
C LYS A 94 3.22 12.13 -7.56
N THR A 95 3.75 10.98 -7.94
CA THR A 95 5.04 10.91 -8.63
C THR A 95 4.84 10.82 -10.14
N LYS A 96 5.91 10.93 -10.92
CA LYS A 96 5.87 10.60 -12.36
C LYS A 96 5.69 9.09 -12.64
N SER A 97 5.77 8.24 -11.61
CA SER A 97 5.68 6.78 -11.76
C SER A 97 4.22 6.35 -11.93
N ARG A 98 3.92 5.76 -13.10
CA ARG A 98 2.60 5.16 -13.37
C ARG A 98 2.23 4.10 -12.35
N VAL A 99 3.22 3.33 -11.88
CA VAL A 99 3.02 2.23 -10.92
C VAL A 99 2.64 2.78 -9.55
N GLN A 100 3.37 3.79 -9.06
CA GLN A 100 3.04 4.43 -7.78
C GLN A 100 1.66 5.09 -7.86
N ASN A 101 1.37 5.84 -8.93
CA ASN A 101 0.05 6.47 -9.09
C ASN A 101 -1.09 5.46 -9.11
N LYS A 102 -0.91 4.28 -9.73
CA LYS A 102 -1.94 3.23 -9.75
C LYS A 102 -2.14 2.57 -8.38
N CYS A 103 -1.05 2.35 -7.63
CA CYS A 103 -1.12 1.91 -6.22
C CYS A 103 -1.94 2.90 -5.39
N LEU A 104 -1.66 4.20 -5.52
CA LEU A 104 -2.39 5.25 -4.82
C LEU A 104 -3.87 5.30 -5.21
N GLU A 105 -4.18 5.14 -6.50
CA GLU A 105 -5.56 5.03 -6.98
C GLU A 105 -6.31 3.90 -6.26
N TYR A 106 -5.71 2.72 -6.12
CA TYR A 106 -6.35 1.61 -5.40
C TYR A 106 -6.52 1.91 -3.92
N ILE A 107 -5.50 2.44 -3.27
CA ILE A 107 -5.54 2.75 -1.85
C ILE A 107 -6.62 3.80 -1.53
N HIS A 108 -6.83 4.79 -2.41
CA HIS A 108 -7.91 5.76 -2.22
C HIS A 108 -9.30 5.20 -2.53
N ARG A 109 -9.37 4.21 -3.42
CA ARG A 109 -10.65 3.62 -3.85
C ARG A 109 -11.17 2.57 -2.88
N PHE A 110 -10.28 1.88 -2.16
CA PHE A 110 -10.62 0.72 -1.35
C PHE A 110 -10.09 0.85 0.08
N ASP A 111 -10.86 0.36 1.05
CA ASP A 111 -10.48 0.37 2.47
C ASP A 111 -9.64 -0.87 2.78
N TYR A 112 -8.31 -0.73 2.68
CA TYR A 112 -7.38 -1.77 3.11
C TYR A 112 -7.45 -1.89 4.63
N THR A 113 -7.91 -3.03 5.13
CA THR A 113 -8.04 -3.31 6.57
C THR A 113 -6.70 -3.54 7.24
N CYS A 114 -5.68 -3.94 6.48
CA CYS A 114 -4.27 -3.80 6.87
C CYS A 114 -3.83 -2.33 6.79
N LYS A 115 -4.57 -1.45 7.48
CA LYS A 115 -3.98 -0.22 8.00
C LYS A 115 -2.88 -0.72 8.90
N THR A 116 -1.64 -0.55 8.44
CA THR A 116 -0.44 -0.84 9.20
C THR A 116 -0.72 -0.56 10.67
N GLY A 117 -0.29 -1.43 11.59
CA GLY A 117 -0.27 -1.10 13.02
C GLY A 117 0.45 0.24 13.31
N MET A 118 1.09 0.85 12.31
CA MET A 118 1.39 2.27 12.18
C MET A 118 0.13 3.14 12.05
N GLY A 119 -0.34 3.67 13.18
CA GLY A 119 -1.16 4.88 13.17
C GLY A 119 -0.30 6.05 12.70
N VAL A 120 -0.70 6.71 11.60
CA VAL A 120 -0.10 7.97 11.18
C VAL A 120 -1.00 9.09 11.68
N SER A 121 -0.51 9.90 12.62
CA SER A 121 -1.23 11.08 13.10
C SER A 121 -0.57 12.34 12.53
N LEU A 122 -1.38 13.28 12.07
CA LEU A 122 -0.90 14.63 11.79
C LEU A 122 -1.25 15.53 12.95
N TYR A 123 -0.26 16.29 13.39
CA TYR A 123 -0.44 17.27 14.45
C TYR A 123 0.35 18.53 14.17
N ARG A 124 -0.13 19.63 14.74
CA ARG A 124 0.56 20.92 14.72
C ARG A 124 1.57 20.97 15.84
N LYS A 125 2.79 21.39 15.52
CA LYS A 125 3.80 21.78 16.49
C LYS A 125 3.99 23.29 16.38
N PHE A 126 3.70 24.04 17.44
CA PHE A 126 3.97 25.47 17.46
C PHE A 126 5.48 25.73 17.43
N ASN A 127 5.92 26.66 16.58
CA ASN A 127 7.28 27.17 16.54
C ASN A 127 7.30 28.55 17.20
N GLU A 128 7.92 28.65 18.38
CA GLU A 128 7.98 29.89 19.16
C GLU A 128 8.84 30.98 18.50
N GLU A 129 9.90 30.59 17.77
CA GLU A 129 10.82 31.55 17.13
C GLU A 129 10.16 32.26 15.94
N GLU A 130 9.33 31.53 15.19
CA GLU A 130 8.70 32.02 13.96
C GLU A 130 7.21 32.38 14.14
N ASN A 131 6.64 32.14 15.34
CA ASN A 131 5.23 32.38 15.66
C ASN A 131 4.26 31.77 14.62
N CYS A 132 4.44 30.49 14.33
CA CYS A 132 3.68 29.73 13.31
C CYS A 132 3.57 28.25 13.69
N TYR A 133 2.80 27.47 12.91
CA TYR A 133 2.68 26.02 13.11
C TYR A 133 3.47 25.22 12.06
N ASP A 134 4.26 24.27 12.56
CA ASP A 134 4.85 23.20 11.78
C ASP A 134 3.90 22.00 11.75
N MET A 135 3.60 21.49 10.56
CA MET A 135 2.91 20.22 10.40
C MET A 135 3.88 19.06 10.57
N LYS A 136 3.62 18.18 11.55
CA LYS A 136 4.43 16.97 11.80
C LYS A 136 3.60 15.71 11.60
N LEU A 137 4.28 14.67 11.14
CA LEU A 137 3.76 13.30 11.07
C LEU A 137 4.25 12.55 12.31
N GLY A 138 3.32 12.06 13.11
CA GLY A 138 3.54 11.08 14.16
C GLY A 138 3.31 9.68 13.62
N TYR A 139 4.21 8.75 13.92
CA TYR A 139 4.05 7.33 13.62
C TYR A 139 3.92 6.56 14.93
N SER A 140 2.86 5.78 15.10
CA SER A 140 2.69 4.88 16.23
C SER A 140 2.69 3.44 15.73
N ALA A 141 3.79 2.71 15.86
CA ALA A 141 3.90 1.33 15.41
C ALA A 141 3.44 0.34 16.49
N GLY A 142 2.35 -0.39 16.25
CA GLY A 142 2.02 -1.63 16.94
C GLY A 142 2.81 -2.78 16.32
N GLY A 143 3.83 -3.27 17.03
CA GLY A 143 4.54 -4.49 16.67
C GLY A 143 3.75 -5.73 17.10
N TYR A 144 3.56 -6.67 16.18
CA TYR A 144 3.10 -8.02 16.51
C TYR A 144 4.06 -9.04 15.88
N GLY A 145 4.60 -9.91 16.75
CA GLY A 145 5.38 -11.09 16.36
C GLY A 145 4.50 -12.11 15.65
N GLY A 146 5.10 -12.91 14.77
CA GLY A 146 4.38 -13.82 13.87
C GLY A 146 3.49 -14.85 14.58
N VAL A 147 2.24 -14.92 14.12
CA VAL A 147 1.18 -15.91 14.42
C VAL A 147 0.21 -15.92 13.23
N ASP A 148 -0.70 -16.90 13.15
CA ASP A 148 -1.76 -17.02 12.13
C ASP A 148 -2.24 -15.66 11.59
N ALA A 149 -2.26 -15.51 10.26
CA ALA A 149 -2.81 -14.29 9.68
C ALA A 149 -4.29 -14.15 10.03
N VAL A 150 -4.75 -12.91 10.16
CA VAL A 150 -6.18 -12.62 10.36
C VAL A 150 -6.83 -12.40 9.00
N ARG A 151 -8.14 -12.70 8.90
CA ARG A 151 -8.95 -12.43 7.71
C ARG A 151 -8.73 -10.98 7.25
N GLN A 152 -8.55 -10.80 5.93
CA GLN A 152 -8.31 -9.50 5.26
C GLN A 152 -6.94 -8.85 5.52
N GLN A 153 -6.03 -9.47 6.28
CA GLN A 153 -4.72 -8.89 6.54
C GLN A 153 -3.83 -8.85 5.28
N TYR A 154 -3.90 -9.87 4.44
CA TYR A 154 -3.14 -9.97 3.17
C TYR A 154 -4.08 -10.24 2.00
N PRO A 155 -4.93 -9.27 1.63
CA PRO A 155 -6.03 -9.47 0.68
C PRO A 155 -5.56 -9.60 -0.78
N HIS A 156 -4.26 -9.45 -1.02
CA HIS A 156 -3.62 -9.62 -2.32
C HIS A 156 -3.19 -11.06 -2.59
N MET A 157 -3.26 -11.96 -1.60
CA MET A 157 -2.80 -13.33 -1.75
C MET A 157 -3.69 -14.13 -2.71
N ALA A 158 -3.04 -14.88 -3.59
CA ALA A 158 -3.68 -15.78 -4.55
C ALA A 158 -3.12 -17.20 -4.39
N LEU A 159 -4.00 -18.21 -4.40
CA LEU A 159 -3.64 -19.61 -4.56
C LEU A 159 -3.76 -20.03 -6.03
N LEU A 160 -2.77 -20.79 -6.49
CA LEU A 160 -2.66 -21.23 -7.88
C LEU A 160 -2.90 -22.74 -7.99
N GLY A 161 -3.86 -23.08 -8.84
CA GLY A 161 -4.41 -24.43 -8.98
C GLY A 161 -4.04 -25.10 -10.29
N TYR A 162 -3.81 -26.41 -10.21
CA TYR A 162 -3.47 -27.30 -11.32
C TYR A 162 -4.49 -28.43 -11.44
N GLY A 163 -4.44 -29.20 -12.54
CA GLY A 163 -5.29 -30.37 -12.74
C GLY A 163 -6.46 -30.17 -13.73
N PRO A 164 -7.34 -31.17 -13.86
CA PRO A 164 -8.39 -31.18 -14.88
C PRO A 164 -9.63 -30.35 -14.50
N ASP A 165 -9.93 -30.22 -13.21
CA ASP A 165 -11.15 -29.59 -12.70
C ASP A 165 -10.83 -28.61 -11.55
N ILE A 166 -11.60 -27.52 -11.44
CA ILE A 166 -11.35 -26.45 -10.47
C ILE A 166 -11.77 -26.81 -9.04
N THR A 167 -12.71 -27.76 -8.87
CA THR A 167 -13.20 -28.21 -7.56
C THR A 167 -12.22 -29.16 -6.89
N SER A 168 -11.53 -29.98 -7.69
CA SER A 168 -10.49 -30.92 -7.26
C SER A 168 -9.08 -30.43 -7.61
N ALA A 169 -8.90 -29.13 -7.81
CA ALA A 169 -7.62 -28.57 -8.24
C ALA A 169 -6.55 -28.76 -7.14
N ASP A 170 -5.34 -29.10 -7.57
CA ASP A 170 -4.18 -29.12 -6.69
C ASP A 170 -3.70 -27.68 -6.48
N TRP A 171 -3.87 -27.12 -5.28
CA TRP A 171 -3.46 -25.73 -4.97
C TRP A 171 -2.03 -25.71 -4.42
N LEU A 172 -1.04 -25.61 -5.29
CA LEU A 172 0.38 -25.87 -4.97
C LEU A 172 1.30 -24.65 -5.07
N CYS A 173 0.85 -23.55 -5.67
CA CYS A 173 1.64 -22.33 -5.78
C CYS A 173 0.86 -21.12 -5.27
N CYS A 174 1.56 -20.01 -5.08
CA CYS A 174 0.97 -18.74 -4.69
C CYS A 174 1.26 -17.64 -5.72
N GLY A 175 0.54 -16.54 -5.61
CA GLY A 175 0.79 -15.31 -6.34
C GLY A 175 0.20 -14.10 -5.61
N SER A 176 0.35 -12.93 -6.22
CA SER A 176 -0.18 -11.68 -5.69
C SER A 176 -1.01 -10.96 -6.74
N ILE A 177 -2.20 -10.51 -6.36
CA ILE A 177 -3.02 -9.64 -7.20
C ILE A 177 -2.28 -8.32 -7.39
N ILE A 178 -2.08 -7.86 -8.62
CA ILE A 178 -1.45 -6.57 -8.91
C ILE A 178 -2.36 -5.62 -9.71
N SER A 179 -3.47 -6.14 -10.24
CA SER A 179 -4.50 -5.35 -10.91
C SER A 179 -5.81 -6.11 -11.03
N GLU A 180 -6.81 -5.49 -11.67
CA GLU A 180 -8.13 -6.08 -11.92
C GLU A 180 -8.09 -7.32 -12.83
N LYS A 181 -6.95 -7.64 -13.47
CA LYS A 181 -6.82 -8.80 -14.37
C LYS A 181 -5.55 -9.60 -14.23
N PHE A 182 -4.59 -9.16 -13.42
CA PHE A 182 -3.26 -9.75 -13.38
C PHE A 182 -2.86 -10.19 -11.98
N ILE A 183 -2.35 -11.42 -11.92
CA ILE A 183 -1.64 -11.99 -10.79
C ILE A 183 -0.14 -12.04 -11.15
N LEU A 184 0.70 -11.57 -10.23
CA LEU A 184 2.14 -11.77 -10.28
C LEU A 184 2.52 -13.06 -9.55
N THR A 185 3.37 -13.89 -10.15
CA THR A 185 3.84 -15.14 -9.56
C THR A 185 5.26 -15.46 -10.06
N ALA A 186 5.81 -16.60 -9.63
CA ALA A 186 7.07 -17.11 -10.13
C ALA A 186 6.90 -17.83 -11.48
N GLY A 187 7.94 -17.82 -12.31
CA GLY A 187 7.96 -18.54 -13.59
C GLY A 187 7.82 -20.05 -13.40
N HIS A 188 8.39 -20.61 -12.34
CA HIS A 188 8.30 -22.04 -12.04
C HIS A 188 6.87 -22.47 -11.67
N CYS A 189 6.00 -21.56 -11.23
CA CYS A 189 4.60 -21.85 -10.95
C CYS A 189 3.74 -21.96 -12.22
N LEU A 190 4.27 -21.71 -13.41
CA LEU A 190 3.49 -21.84 -14.65
C LEU A 190 3.25 -23.31 -15.03
N SER A 191 4.14 -24.21 -14.60
CA SER A 191 4.03 -25.63 -14.91
C SER A 191 4.80 -26.49 -13.93
N SER A 192 4.16 -27.55 -13.47
CA SER A 192 4.76 -28.66 -12.73
C SER A 192 4.89 -29.89 -13.62
N SER A 193 5.99 -30.63 -13.47
CA SER A 193 6.18 -31.93 -14.14
C SER A 193 5.15 -32.98 -13.72
N THR A 194 4.56 -32.82 -12.53
CA THR A 194 3.66 -33.80 -11.91
C THR A 194 2.19 -33.48 -12.19
N VAL A 195 1.79 -32.22 -12.02
CA VAL A 195 0.37 -31.79 -12.10
C VAL A 195 0.04 -30.95 -13.35
N GLY A 196 1.03 -30.70 -14.21
CA GLY A 196 0.85 -29.98 -15.46
C GLY A 196 0.87 -28.46 -15.33
N LYS A 197 0.19 -27.76 -16.25
CA LYS A 197 0.17 -26.29 -16.29
C LYS A 197 -0.78 -25.70 -15.27
N VAL A 198 -0.47 -24.52 -14.76
CA VAL A 198 -1.41 -23.74 -13.94
C VAL A 198 -2.66 -23.43 -14.77
N LYS A 199 -3.83 -23.60 -14.17
CA LYS A 199 -5.13 -23.36 -14.82
C LYS A 199 -6.06 -22.48 -14.01
N TYR A 200 -5.89 -22.44 -12.70
CA TYR A 200 -6.86 -21.81 -11.80
C TYR A 200 -6.17 -20.84 -10.85
N ILE A 201 -6.92 -19.79 -10.49
CA ILE A 201 -6.53 -18.79 -9.50
C ILE A 201 -7.68 -18.72 -8.49
N ALA A 202 -7.38 -18.76 -7.20
CA ALA A 202 -8.38 -18.56 -6.15
C ALA A 202 -7.94 -17.44 -5.19
N LEU A 203 -8.88 -16.54 -4.87
CA LEU A 203 -8.66 -15.30 -4.11
C LEU A 203 -9.63 -15.20 -2.93
N GLY A 204 -9.30 -14.37 -1.93
CA GLY A 204 -10.16 -14.11 -0.76
C GLY A 204 -10.12 -15.21 0.30
N ILE A 205 -9.03 -15.98 0.31
CA ILE A 205 -8.87 -17.17 1.14
C ILE A 205 -8.13 -16.79 2.41
N LEU A 206 -8.63 -17.24 3.56
CA LEU A 206 -7.86 -17.28 4.79
C LEU A 206 -7.43 -18.72 5.08
N LYS A 207 -8.40 -19.65 5.07
CA LYS A 207 -8.18 -21.07 5.30
C LYS A 207 -8.43 -21.88 4.03
N ARG A 208 -7.58 -22.88 3.78
CA ARG A 208 -7.77 -23.83 2.66
C ARG A 208 -9.01 -24.71 2.87
N THR A 209 -9.46 -24.85 4.11
CA THR A 209 -10.71 -25.52 4.50
C THR A 209 -11.93 -24.61 4.52
N ASP A 210 -11.79 -23.29 4.27
CA ASP A 210 -12.95 -22.41 4.16
C ASP A 210 -13.90 -22.91 3.05
N PRO A 211 -15.23 -22.76 3.20
CA PRO A 211 -16.19 -23.11 2.17
C PRO A 211 -15.79 -22.49 0.83
N GLN A 212 -15.68 -23.33 -0.20
CA GLN A 212 -15.14 -22.90 -1.50
C GLN A 212 -16.04 -21.87 -2.22
N GLU A 213 -17.29 -21.70 -1.78
CA GLU A 213 -18.22 -20.67 -2.24
C GLU A 213 -17.79 -19.26 -1.81
N LEU A 214 -16.97 -19.15 -0.75
CA LEU A 214 -16.38 -17.88 -0.31
C LEU A 214 -15.20 -17.47 -1.19
N TRP A 215 -14.66 -18.39 -1.98
CA TRP A 215 -13.48 -18.13 -2.80
C TRP A 215 -13.89 -17.51 -4.13
N GLN A 216 -13.17 -16.48 -4.55
CA GLN A 216 -13.29 -16.00 -5.92
C GLN A 216 -12.34 -16.80 -6.80
N LYS A 217 -12.89 -17.66 -7.67
CA LYS A 217 -12.11 -18.56 -8.52
C LYS A 217 -12.12 -18.16 -9.98
N TYR A 218 -10.96 -18.07 -10.61
CA TYR A 218 -10.78 -17.63 -12.00
C TYR A 218 -10.02 -18.68 -12.80
N TYR A 219 -10.25 -18.71 -14.12
CA TYR A 219 -9.42 -19.47 -15.03
C TYR A 219 -8.24 -18.61 -15.48
N VAL A 220 -7.09 -19.25 -15.68
CA VAL A 220 -5.93 -18.62 -16.32
C VAL A 220 -6.22 -18.54 -17.81
N LYS A 221 -6.40 -17.31 -18.30
CA LYS A 221 -6.57 -17.03 -19.73
C LYS A 221 -5.23 -17.07 -20.46
N THR A 222 -4.23 -16.40 -19.89
CA THR A 222 -2.90 -16.28 -20.47
C THR A 222 -1.86 -16.38 -19.36
N ALA A 223 -0.83 -17.21 -19.57
CA ALA A 223 0.37 -17.27 -18.73
C ALA A 223 1.54 -16.63 -19.49
N ILE A 224 2.17 -15.63 -18.88
CA ILE A 224 3.19 -14.78 -19.51
C ILE A 224 4.48 -14.88 -18.68
N PRO A 225 5.39 -15.80 -19.01
CA PRO A 225 6.70 -15.87 -18.35
C PRO A 225 7.58 -14.67 -18.72
N HIS A 226 8.54 -14.33 -17.87
CA HIS A 226 9.63 -13.44 -18.27
C HIS A 226 10.34 -14.01 -19.52
N PRO A 227 10.65 -13.20 -20.56
CA PRO A 227 11.26 -13.70 -21.81
C PRO A 227 12.57 -14.48 -21.61
N GLU A 228 13.33 -14.08 -20.58
CA GLU A 228 14.60 -14.69 -20.19
C GLU A 228 14.46 -15.83 -19.18
N TYR A 229 13.26 -16.14 -18.69
CA TYR A 229 13.06 -17.30 -17.83
C TYR A 229 13.24 -18.59 -18.64
N LYS A 230 14.20 -19.44 -18.21
CA LYS A 230 14.52 -20.72 -18.86
C LYS A 230 14.56 -21.84 -17.81
N PRO A 231 13.44 -22.52 -17.52
CA PRO A 231 13.44 -23.63 -16.56
C PRO A 231 14.43 -24.73 -17.01
N PRO A 232 15.13 -25.41 -16.08
CA PRO A 232 14.98 -25.38 -14.62
C PRO A 232 15.79 -24.27 -13.92
N SER A 233 16.30 -23.28 -14.65
CA SER A 233 17.04 -22.16 -14.08
C SER A 233 16.18 -21.37 -13.08
N LYS A 234 16.83 -20.80 -12.06
CA LYS A 234 16.22 -19.93 -11.04
C LYS A 234 16.45 -18.43 -11.29
N TYR A 235 16.95 -18.06 -12.46
CA TYR A 235 17.08 -16.66 -12.87
C TYR A 235 15.83 -16.18 -13.60
N HIS A 236 15.45 -14.91 -13.41
CA HIS A 236 14.24 -14.30 -13.97
C HIS A 236 12.97 -15.11 -13.67
N ASP A 237 12.91 -15.71 -12.47
CA ASP A 237 11.82 -16.60 -12.05
C ASP A 237 10.56 -15.79 -11.68
N ILE A 238 9.97 -15.14 -12.68
CA ILE A 238 8.83 -14.23 -12.55
C ILE A 238 7.89 -14.39 -13.75
N ALA A 239 6.59 -14.31 -13.51
CA ALA A 239 5.56 -14.43 -14.53
C ALA A 239 4.28 -13.67 -14.16
N LEU A 240 3.48 -13.37 -15.17
CA LEU A 240 2.12 -12.83 -15.02
C LEU A 240 1.09 -13.87 -15.45
N LEU A 241 -0.01 -13.94 -14.71
CA LEU A 241 -1.22 -14.65 -15.10
C LEU A 241 -2.34 -13.65 -15.36
N GLU A 242 -2.92 -13.70 -16.57
CA GLU A 242 -4.14 -12.97 -16.92
C GLU A 242 -5.36 -13.83 -16.56
N THR A 243 -6.29 -13.28 -15.78
CA THR A 243 -7.57 -13.94 -15.49
C THR A 243 -8.51 -13.90 -16.70
N ASP A 244 -9.37 -14.92 -16.83
CA ASP A 244 -10.41 -15.02 -17.86
C ASP A 244 -11.43 -13.87 -17.82
N ARG A 245 -11.64 -13.31 -16.63
CA ARG A 245 -12.54 -12.19 -16.37
C ARG A 245 -11.95 -11.26 -15.32
N THR A 246 -12.53 -10.06 -15.23
CA THR A 246 -12.11 -9.05 -14.25
C THR A 246 -12.30 -9.56 -12.82
N ILE A 247 -11.29 -9.33 -11.98
CA ILE A 247 -11.31 -9.64 -10.56
C ILE A 247 -12.26 -8.67 -9.86
N HIS A 248 -13.17 -9.23 -9.04
CA HIS A 248 -14.09 -8.46 -8.23
C HIS A 248 -13.45 -8.09 -6.89
N PHE A 249 -12.94 -6.87 -6.78
CA PHE A 249 -12.37 -6.41 -5.52
C PHE A 249 -13.41 -6.31 -4.40
N SER A 250 -13.01 -6.75 -3.22
CA SER A 250 -13.80 -6.78 -1.98
C SER A 250 -12.86 -6.59 -0.79
N TYR A 251 -13.38 -6.58 0.44
CA TYR A 251 -12.54 -6.47 1.64
C TYR A 251 -11.48 -7.60 1.75
N ASP A 252 -11.80 -8.79 1.25
CA ASP A 252 -10.89 -9.95 1.25
C ASP A 252 -10.02 -10.05 -0.02
N VAL A 253 -10.28 -9.21 -1.04
CA VAL A 253 -9.64 -9.30 -2.37
C VAL A 253 -9.25 -7.90 -2.85
N LEU A 254 -7.99 -7.52 -2.65
CA LEU A 254 -7.44 -6.22 -3.04
C LEU A 254 -6.03 -6.37 -3.63
N PRO A 255 -5.62 -5.52 -4.59
CA PRO A 255 -4.30 -5.62 -5.21
C PRO A 255 -3.16 -5.15 -4.28
N ALA A 256 -1.97 -5.74 -4.45
CA ALA A 256 -0.74 -5.27 -3.85
C ALA A 256 -0.12 -4.10 -4.64
N CYS A 257 0.62 -3.26 -3.94
CA CYS A 257 1.42 -2.22 -4.56
C CYS A 257 2.78 -2.75 -5.03
N LEU A 258 3.11 -2.46 -6.28
CA LEU A 258 4.42 -2.78 -6.83
C LEU A 258 5.45 -1.69 -6.47
N HIS A 259 6.57 -2.13 -5.89
CA HIS A 259 7.69 -1.26 -5.59
C HIS A 259 8.64 -1.24 -6.80
N VAL A 260 8.88 -0.05 -7.36
CA VAL A 260 9.71 0.15 -8.57
C VAL A 260 11.01 0.91 -8.30
N VAL A 261 11.22 1.31 -7.05
CA VAL A 261 12.45 1.94 -6.57
C VAL A 261 13.03 0.98 -5.53
N GLY A 262 14.38 0.92 -5.44
CA GLY A 262 15.09 0.01 -4.56
C GLY A 262 14.44 -0.12 -3.18
N LEU A 263 14.31 -1.35 -2.70
CA LEU A 263 13.56 -1.64 -1.49
C LEU A 263 14.30 -1.06 -0.28
N PRO A 264 13.70 -0.12 0.47
CA PRO A 264 14.35 0.49 1.63
C PRO A 264 14.25 -0.39 2.89
N TYR A 265 13.81 -1.64 2.76
CA TYR A 265 13.37 -2.46 3.90
C TYR A 265 14.33 -3.60 4.19
N TYR A 266 14.96 -3.51 5.36
CA TYR A 266 15.78 -4.58 5.94
C TYR A 266 14.95 -5.78 6.38
N ASN A 267 13.68 -5.58 6.71
CA ASN A 267 12.79 -6.62 7.22
C ASN A 267 11.47 -6.61 6.45
N LEU A 268 10.93 -7.81 6.19
CA LEU A 268 9.71 -8.02 5.43
C LEU A 268 8.86 -9.10 6.09
N TYR A 269 7.58 -9.14 5.72
CA TYR A 269 6.73 -10.30 5.98
C TYR A 269 6.65 -11.15 4.71
N ALA A 270 7.02 -12.41 4.83
CA ALA A 270 6.66 -13.44 3.85
C ALA A 270 5.30 -14.02 4.26
N THR A 271 4.40 -14.25 3.30
CA THR A 271 3.09 -14.82 3.59
C THR A 271 2.75 -15.96 2.64
N GLY A 272 2.04 -16.98 3.14
CA GLY A 272 1.68 -18.14 2.32
C GLY A 272 1.05 -19.29 3.11
N TRP A 273 0.66 -20.32 2.36
CA TRP A 273 0.11 -21.58 2.88
C TRP A 273 1.11 -22.73 2.71
N GLY A 274 2.41 -22.44 2.84
CA GLY A 274 3.48 -23.43 2.72
C GLY A 274 3.46 -24.49 3.82
N ALA A 275 4.40 -25.43 3.75
CA ALA A 275 4.52 -26.47 4.76
C ALA A 275 4.93 -25.86 6.11
N LEU A 276 4.35 -26.34 7.21
CA LEU A 276 4.72 -25.90 8.57
C LEU A 276 6.00 -26.60 9.07
N GLY A 277 7.02 -26.64 8.21
CA GLY A 277 8.29 -27.32 8.41
C GLY A 277 8.52 -28.50 7.46
N HIS A 278 9.76 -28.98 7.44
CA HIS A 278 10.22 -29.99 6.48
C HIS A 278 9.38 -31.28 6.55
N ARG A 279 8.78 -31.66 5.40
CA ARG A 279 7.87 -32.82 5.22
C ARG A 279 6.58 -32.76 6.06
N ARG A 280 6.12 -31.57 6.46
CA ARG A 280 4.80 -31.40 7.08
C ARG A 280 3.73 -31.09 6.02
N GLU A 281 2.48 -31.23 6.43
CA GLU A 281 1.33 -30.80 5.62
C GLU A 281 1.35 -29.29 5.40
N LEU A 282 0.71 -28.86 4.31
CA LEU A 282 0.51 -27.44 4.00
C LEU A 282 -0.34 -26.78 5.10
N ALA A 283 -0.01 -25.54 5.43
CA ALA A 283 -0.78 -24.77 6.40
C ALA A 283 -2.23 -24.59 5.91
N ASP A 284 -3.20 -24.89 6.77
CA ASP A 284 -4.60 -24.60 6.48
C ASP A 284 -4.86 -23.09 6.49
N THR A 285 -4.51 -22.42 7.60
CA THR A 285 -4.61 -20.96 7.75
C THR A 285 -3.40 -20.27 7.12
N LEU A 286 -3.63 -19.15 6.44
CA LEU A 286 -2.57 -18.29 5.89
C LEU A 286 -1.58 -17.90 6.99
N GLN A 287 -0.29 -18.09 6.72
CA GLN A 287 0.78 -17.75 7.66
C GLN A 287 1.47 -16.45 7.24
N ALA A 288 2.02 -15.75 8.24
CA ALA A 288 2.91 -14.62 8.04
C ALA A 288 4.19 -14.80 8.87
N VAL A 289 5.33 -14.77 8.19
CA VAL A 289 6.65 -14.95 8.80
C VAL A 289 7.44 -13.65 8.63
N TYR A 290 8.00 -13.17 9.73
CA TYR A 290 8.89 -12.02 9.72
C TYR A 290 10.30 -12.47 9.33
N VAL A 291 10.85 -11.87 8.27
CA VAL A 291 12.17 -12.24 7.72
C VAL A 291 13.06 -11.02 7.56
N SER A 292 14.35 -11.23 7.76
CA SER A 292 15.37 -10.18 7.72
C SER A 292 16.31 -10.41 6.54
N GLN A 293 16.79 -9.32 5.96
CA GLN A 293 17.74 -9.37 4.85
C GLN A 293 19.08 -9.95 5.30
N TYR A 294 19.67 -10.77 4.44
CA TYR A 294 21.06 -11.20 4.56
C TYR A 294 21.97 -10.36 3.65
N SER A 295 23.22 -10.22 4.05
CA SER A 295 24.23 -9.58 3.21
C SER A 295 24.49 -10.41 1.96
N GLU A 296 24.97 -9.74 0.90
CA GLU A 296 25.32 -10.42 -0.34
C GLU A 296 26.35 -11.54 -0.12
N GLU A 297 27.36 -11.31 0.73
CA GLU A 297 28.38 -12.30 1.05
C GLU A 297 27.79 -13.56 1.70
N GLU A 298 26.90 -13.39 2.68
CA GLU A 298 26.20 -14.49 3.34
C GLU A 298 25.41 -15.32 2.31
N CYS A 299 24.70 -14.65 1.39
CA CYS A 299 23.87 -15.32 0.39
C CYS A 299 24.70 -16.01 -0.70
N MET A 300 25.80 -15.41 -1.15
CA MET A 300 26.72 -16.05 -2.09
C MET A 300 27.35 -17.32 -1.49
N LYS A 301 27.68 -17.28 -0.20
CA LYS A 301 28.20 -18.45 0.51
C LYS A 301 27.15 -19.55 0.64
N GLN A 302 25.90 -19.20 0.94
CA GLN A 302 24.81 -20.16 1.10
C GLN A 302 24.31 -20.74 -0.24
N TYR A 303 24.35 -19.94 -1.31
CA TYR A 303 23.88 -20.30 -2.65
C TYR A 303 25.01 -20.23 -3.69
N PRO A 304 26.02 -21.11 -3.58
CA PRO A 304 27.12 -21.19 -4.54
C PRO A 304 26.64 -21.73 -5.89
N VAL A 305 27.53 -21.73 -6.89
CA VAL A 305 27.24 -22.25 -8.23
C VAL A 305 26.78 -23.70 -8.16
N HIS A 306 25.61 -23.99 -8.72
CA HIS A 306 25.10 -25.35 -8.89
C HIS A 306 24.19 -25.46 -10.12
N ARG A 307 23.69 -26.68 -10.40
CA ARG A 307 22.95 -26.98 -11.66
C ARG A 307 21.77 -26.04 -11.99
N HIS A 308 21.08 -25.48 -10.99
CA HIS A 308 19.94 -24.56 -11.19
C HIS A 308 20.33 -23.08 -11.05
N LEU A 309 21.42 -22.78 -10.33
CA LEU A 309 22.04 -21.46 -10.18
C LEU A 309 23.46 -21.50 -10.80
N LYS A 310 23.53 -21.53 -12.13
CA LYS A 310 24.79 -21.69 -12.87
C LYS A 310 25.82 -20.58 -12.63
N TYR A 311 25.37 -19.41 -12.21
CA TYR A 311 26.18 -18.24 -11.90
C TYR A 311 26.20 -17.92 -10.40
N GLY A 312 25.65 -18.82 -9.55
CA GLY A 312 25.44 -18.55 -8.13
C GLY A 312 24.35 -17.51 -7.88
N TYR A 313 24.27 -17.04 -6.63
CA TYR A 313 23.39 -15.93 -6.24
C TYR A 313 23.75 -14.62 -6.97
N ASN A 314 22.73 -13.89 -7.42
CA ASN A 314 22.90 -12.58 -8.06
C ASN A 314 21.95 -11.54 -7.44
N HIS A 315 22.50 -10.64 -6.62
CA HIS A 315 21.74 -9.63 -5.88
C HIS A 315 21.01 -8.59 -6.76
N THR A 316 21.34 -8.48 -8.05
CA THR A 316 20.70 -7.53 -8.97
C THR A 316 19.32 -8.00 -9.43
N ILE A 317 19.07 -9.32 -9.41
CA ILE A 317 17.85 -9.96 -9.88
C ILE A 317 17.25 -10.93 -8.86
N GLN A 318 17.90 -11.11 -7.71
CA GLN A 318 17.47 -11.97 -6.61
C GLN A 318 17.66 -11.24 -5.28
N MET A 319 16.86 -11.65 -4.31
CA MET A 319 16.89 -11.13 -2.95
C MET A 319 16.99 -12.29 -1.99
N CYS A 320 17.55 -12.04 -0.81
CA CYS A 320 17.88 -13.08 0.16
C CYS A 320 17.48 -12.63 1.56
N TYR A 321 16.45 -13.30 2.07
CA TYR A 321 15.81 -13.01 3.35
C TYR A 321 15.58 -14.32 4.10
N GLY A 322 15.59 -14.26 5.42
CA GLY A 322 15.26 -15.40 6.26
C GLY A 322 15.24 -15.01 7.74
N ASP A 323 14.84 -15.95 8.58
CA ASP A 323 14.98 -15.86 10.03
C ASP A 323 16.36 -16.37 10.43
N ARG A 324 17.05 -15.64 11.31
CA ARG A 324 18.44 -15.92 11.72
C ARG A 324 18.51 -16.91 12.90
N ASP A 325 17.42 -17.06 13.64
CA ASP A 325 17.36 -17.79 14.90
C ASP A 325 16.68 -19.15 14.70
N GLU A 326 15.60 -19.20 13.90
CA GLU A 326 14.85 -20.41 13.62
C GLU A 326 14.52 -20.54 12.13
N PRO A 327 14.63 -21.73 11.51
CA PRO A 327 14.22 -21.92 10.13
C PRO A 327 12.70 -21.79 10.02
N LYS A 328 12.25 -20.61 9.59
CA LYS A 328 10.86 -20.29 9.25
C LYS A 328 10.81 -19.86 7.80
N ASP A 329 9.94 -20.49 7.03
CA ASP A 329 9.68 -20.13 5.64
C ASP A 329 8.17 -20.18 5.38
N THR A 330 7.76 -19.55 4.30
CA THR A 330 6.43 -19.67 3.69
C THR A 330 6.40 -20.65 2.53
N CYS A 331 7.55 -21.23 2.20
CA CYS A 331 7.75 -22.34 1.28
C CYS A 331 8.00 -23.66 2.05
N GLU A 332 8.26 -24.77 1.33
CA GLU A 332 8.47 -26.13 1.88
C GLU A 332 9.57 -26.28 2.94
#